data_AF-Q9LKL7-F1
#
_entry.id   AF-Q9LKL7-F1
#
_cell.length_a   1.000
_cell.length_b   1.000
_cell.length_c   1.000
_cell.angle_alpha   90.00
_cell.angle_beta   90.00
_cell.angle_gamma   90.00
#
_symmetry.space_group_name_H-M   'P 1'
#
loop_
_entity.id
_entity.type
_entity.pdbx_description
1 polymer ?
#
loop_
_entity_poly.entity_id
_entity_poly.type
_entity_poly.pdbx_seq_one_letter_code
_entity_poly.pdbx_strand_id
1 'polypeptide(L)'
;HITLFRSLLYWIAQLLGSVVACLLLKFATGGLTTSAFSLSSGVSAWNALVFEIVMTFGLVYTVYATAIDPKKGNIGIIAPIAIGFIVGANILAGGAFDGAS
;
A
#
# COMPACT_ATOMS: atom_id res chain seq x y z
N HIS A 1 11.43 -12.71 13.22
CA HIS A 1 12.52 -11.72 13.07
C HIS A 1 12.83 -11.50 11.59
N ILE A 2 12.66 -10.26 11.12
CA ILE A 2 13.08 -9.84 9.78
C ILE A 2 14.50 -9.28 9.95
N THR A 3 15.47 -9.84 9.23
CA THR A 3 16.84 -9.30 9.19
C THR A 3 16.96 -8.30 8.05
N LEU A 4 17.94 -7.38 8.10
CA LEU A 4 18.16 -6.38 7.03
C LEU A 4 18.29 -7.03 5.65
N PHE A 5 19.01 -8.14 5.56
CA PHE A 5 19.15 -8.90 4.32
C PHE A 5 17.81 -9.46 3.81
N ARG A 6 16.96 -10.00 4.69
CA ARG A 6 15.61 -10.47 4.31
C ARG A 6 14.71 -9.31 3.88
N SER A 7 14.84 -8.14 4.50
CA SER A 7 14.09 -6.94 4.10
C SER A 7 14.43 -6.52 2.67
N LEU A 8 15.71 -6.55 2.31
CA LEU A 8 16.17 -6.24 0.95
C LEU A 8 15.59 -7.25 -0.07
N LEU A 9 15.60 -8.54 0.25
CA LEU A 9 14.99 -9.56 -0.60
C LEU A 9 13.47 -9.36 -0.76
N TYR A 10 12.76 -8.97 0.30
CA TYR A 10 11.33 -8.66 0.21
C TYR A 10 11.05 -7.47 -0.70
N TRP A 11 11.84 -6.40 -0.62
CA TRP A 11 11.72 -5.27 -1.54
C TRP A 11 11.91 -5.70 -2.99
N ILE A 12 12.95 -6.47 -3.29
CA ILE A 12 13.20 -6.97 -4.66
C ILE A 12 12.01 -7.82 -5.13
N ALA A 13 11.51 -8.73 -4.30
CA ALA A 13 10.38 -9.59 -4.64
C ALA A 13 9.08 -8.81 -4.87
N GLN A 14 8.78 -7.80 -4.04
CA GLN A 14 7.58 -6.95 -4.17
C GLN A 14 7.64 -6.09 -5.43
N LEU A 15 8.80 -5.51 -5.73
CA LEU A 15 9.00 -4.72 -6.96
C LEU A 15 8.88 -5.58 -8.21
N LEU A 16 9.52 -6.76 -8.23
CA LEU A 16 9.41 -7.69 -9.35
C LEU A 16 7.96 -8.19 -9.55
N GLY A 17 7.27 -8.53 -8.45
CA GLY A 17 5.87 -8.95 -8.49
C GLY A 17 4.96 -7.87 -9.07
N SER A 18 5.16 -6.61 -8.68
CA SER A 18 4.42 -5.46 -9.21
C SER A 18 4.64 -5.30 -10.73
N VAL A 19 5.89 -5.37 -11.20
CA VAL A 19 6.21 -5.29 -12.63
C VAL A 19 5.53 -6.41 -13.44
N VAL A 20 5.60 -7.65 -12.96
CA VAL A 20 4.97 -8.80 -13.62
C VAL A 20 3.44 -8.64 -13.67
N ALA A 21 2.80 -8.19 -12.57
CA ALA A 21 1.37 -7.94 -12.53
C ALA A 21 0.93 -6.86 -13.54
N CYS A 22 1.67 -5.75 -13.65
CA CYS A 22 1.41 -4.71 -14.63
C CYS A 22 1.55 -5.20 -16.08
N LEU A 23 2.57 -6.02 -16.37
CA LEU A 23 2.75 -6.62 -17.70
C LEU A 23 1.63 -7.59 -18.07
N LEU A 24 1.21 -8.44 -17.12
CA LEU A 24 0.07 -9.35 -17.30
C LEU A 24 -1.23 -8.59 -17.52
N LEU A 25 -1.47 -7.52 -16.77
CA LEU A 25 -2.64 -6.66 -16.95
C LEU A 25 -2.63 -6.01 -18.34
N LYS A 26 -1.49 -5.45 -18.78
CA LYS A 26 -1.36 -4.86 -20.12
C LYS A 26 -1.64 -5.88 -21.22
N PHE A 27 -1.16 -7.11 -21.06
CA PHE A 27 -1.43 -8.21 -21.99
C PHE A 27 -2.92 -8.60 -21.99
N ALA A 28 -3.51 -8.84 -20.82
CA ALA A 28 -4.90 -9.29 -20.66
C ALA A 28 -5.94 -8.23 -21.10
N THR A 29 -5.59 -6.94 -20.98
CA THR A 29 -6.46 -5.81 -21.36
C THR A 29 -6.30 -5.38 -22.82
N GLY A 30 -5.51 -6.11 -23.62
CA GLY A 30 -5.33 -5.80 -25.04
C GLY A 30 -4.50 -4.54 -25.31
N GLY A 31 -3.57 -4.20 -24.41
CA GLY A 31 -2.64 -3.08 -24.58
C GLY A 31 -3.11 -1.75 -23.99
N LEU A 32 -4.19 -1.74 -23.18
CA LEU A 32 -4.57 -0.55 -22.42
C LEU A 32 -3.45 -0.15 -21.45
N THR A 33 -3.28 1.15 -21.26
CA THR A 33 -2.26 1.70 -20.37
C THR A 33 -2.63 1.42 -18.91
N THR A 34 -1.73 0.77 -18.18
CA THR A 34 -1.83 0.68 -16.72
C THR A 34 -1.59 2.06 -16.14
N SER A 35 -2.60 2.69 -15.54
CA SER A 35 -2.48 4.03 -14.96
C SER A 35 -1.48 4.00 -13.80
N ALA A 36 -0.45 4.83 -13.88
CA ALA A 36 0.39 5.12 -12.73
C ALA A 36 -0.37 6.03 -11.75
N PHE A 37 0.03 6.01 -10.48
CA PHE A 37 -0.42 7.01 -9.52
C PHE A 37 0.07 8.38 -10.01
N SER A 38 -0.85 9.32 -10.18
CA SER A 38 -0.54 10.67 -10.61
C SER A 38 -1.32 11.66 -9.75
N LEU A 39 -0.63 12.73 -9.36
CA LEU A 39 -1.24 13.84 -8.64
C LEU A 39 -2.44 14.40 -9.42
N SER A 40 -3.55 14.62 -8.73
CA SER A 40 -4.71 15.28 -9.34
C SER A 40 -4.38 16.74 -9.71
N SER A 41 -4.93 17.23 -10.82
CA SER A 41 -4.65 18.59 -11.30
C SER A 41 -5.08 19.64 -10.27
N GLY A 42 -4.13 20.43 -9.76
CA GLY A 42 -4.38 21.49 -8.77
C GLY A 42 -4.04 21.12 -7.33
N VAL A 43 -3.58 19.90 -7.06
CA VAL A 43 -3.02 19.52 -5.74
C VAL A 43 -1.54 19.88 -5.70
N SER A 44 -1.11 20.56 -4.62
CA SER A 44 0.31 20.85 -4.40
C SER A 44 1.04 19.59 -3.93
N ALA A 45 2.26 19.37 -4.40
CA ALA A 45 3.09 18.23 -3.97
C ALA A 45 3.29 18.16 -2.45
N TRP A 46 3.25 19.30 -1.76
CA TRP A 46 3.33 19.35 -0.30
C TRP A 46 2.09 18.78 0.40
N ASN A 47 0.90 19.03 -0.16
CA ASN A 47 -0.34 18.53 0.40
C ASN A 47 -0.46 17.01 0.23
N ALA A 48 -0.04 16.51 -0.94
CA ALA A 48 0.03 15.09 -1.24
C ALA A 48 0.99 14.36 -0.30
N LEU A 49 2.21 14.89 -0.11
CA LEU A 49 3.21 14.27 0.76
C LEU A 49 2.76 14.18 2.23
N VAL A 50 2.11 15.22 2.78
CA VAL A 50 1.55 15.15 4.14
C VAL A 50 0.44 14.11 4.23
N PHE A 51 -0.40 14.03 3.19
CA PHE A 51 -1.50 13.08 3.13
C PHE A 51 -0.99 11.63 3.07
N GLU A 52 0.02 11.37 2.25
CA GLU A 52 0.69 10.06 2.13
C GLU A 52 1.37 9.64 3.44
N ILE A 53 2.04 10.56 4.15
CA ILE A 53 2.63 10.29 5.48
C ILE A 53 1.56 9.83 6.48
N VAL A 54 0.43 10.53 6.55
CA VAL A 54 -0.64 10.20 7.50
C VAL A 54 -1.28 8.84 7.18
N MET A 55 -1.59 8.58 5.91
CA MET A 55 -2.16 7.30 5.47
C MET A 55 -1.21 6.13 5.70
N THR A 56 0.07 6.30 5.35
CA THR A 56 1.10 5.27 5.52
C THR A 56 1.35 4.99 7.00
N PHE A 57 1.38 6.03 7.84
CA PHE A 57 1.48 5.84 9.28
C PHE A 57 0.31 5.03 9.83
N GLY A 58 -0.92 5.33 9.41
CA GLY A 58 -2.11 4.56 9.79
C GLY A 58 -2.04 3.10 9.38
N LEU A 59 -1.54 2.81 8.17
CA LEU A 59 -1.34 1.45 7.68
C LEU A 59 -0.29 0.69 8.51
N VAL A 60 0.90 1.28 8.69
CA VAL A 60 2.01 0.65 9.45
C VAL A 60 1.61 0.43 10.91
N TYR A 61 0.90 1.39 11.52
CA TYR A 61 0.37 1.26 12.87
C TYR A 61 -0.65 0.11 12.97
N THR A 62 -1.56 0.00 12.00
CA THR A 62 -2.54 -1.10 11.95
C THR A 62 -1.85 -2.45 11.82
N VAL A 63 -0.81 -2.57 10.99
CA VAL A 63 0.01 -3.79 10.88
C VAL A 63 0.66 -4.12 12.22
N TYR A 64 1.26 -3.13 12.88
CA TYR A 64 1.90 -3.33 14.18
C TYR A 64 0.90 -3.80 15.24
N ALA A 65 -0.22 -3.08 15.41
CA ALA A 65 -1.22 -3.35 16.43
C ALA A 65 -1.96 -4.68 16.23
N THR A 66 -2.19 -5.09 14.98
CA THR A 66 -2.97 -6.30 14.69
C THR A 66 -2.10 -7.54 14.46
N ALA A 67 -0.92 -7.41 13.83
CA ALA A 67 -0.11 -8.55 13.42
C ALA A 67 1.16 -8.76 14.26
N ILE A 68 1.74 -7.70 14.84
CA ILE A 68 3.08 -7.77 15.47
C ILE A 68 3.01 -7.76 16.99
N ASP A 69 2.10 -6.97 17.60
CA ASP A 69 2.04 -6.79 19.05
C ASP A 69 1.90 -8.15 19.77
N PRO A 70 2.83 -8.53 20.69
CA PRO A 70 2.71 -9.76 21.47
C PRO A 70 1.47 -9.79 22.38
N LYS A 71 0.82 -8.64 22.65
CA LYS A 71 -0.44 -8.53 23.40
C LYS A 71 -1.70 -8.52 22.52
N LYS A 72 -1.58 -8.78 21.21
CA LYS A 72 -2.69 -8.73 20.24
C LYS A 72 -3.89 -9.64 20.53
N GLY A 73 -3.77 -10.65 21.39
CA GLY A 73 -4.87 -11.57 21.72
C GLY A 73 -5.55 -12.15 20.47
N ASN A 74 -6.89 -12.20 20.46
CA ASN A 74 -7.67 -12.67 19.30
C ASN A 74 -7.65 -11.70 18.10
N ILE A 75 -7.14 -10.47 18.24
CA ILE A 75 -7.07 -9.48 17.15
C ILE A 75 -6.09 -9.94 16.05
N GLY A 76 -5.12 -10.80 16.39
CA GLY A 76 -4.23 -11.43 15.42
C GLY A 76 -4.93 -12.30 14.37
N ILE A 77 -6.14 -12.80 14.66
CA ILE A 77 -6.92 -13.64 13.72
C ILE A 77 -7.51 -12.77 12.60
N ILE A 78 -7.94 -11.55 12.92
CA ILE A 78 -8.55 -10.61 11.97
C ILE A 78 -7.54 -9.67 11.31
N ALA A 79 -6.24 -9.79 11.62
CA ALA A 79 -5.19 -8.91 11.14
C ALA A 79 -5.16 -8.75 9.60
N PRO A 80 -5.26 -9.82 8.77
CA PRO A 80 -5.26 -9.67 7.32
C PRO A 80 -6.45 -8.83 6.79
N ILE A 81 -7.62 -8.99 7.41
CA ILE A 81 -8.85 -8.27 7.03
C ILE A 81 -8.77 -6.81 7.48
N ALA A 82 -8.28 -6.54 8.69
CA ALA A 82 -8.09 -5.18 9.19
C ALA A 82 -7.08 -4.38 8.34
N ILE A 83 -5.97 -5.02 7.94
CA ILE A 83 -4.98 -4.42 7.04
C ILE A 83 -5.60 -4.15 5.66
N GLY A 84 -6.38 -5.09 5.10
CA GLY A 84 -7.09 -4.87 3.84
C GLY A 84 -8.08 -3.70 3.89
N PHE A 85 -8.85 -3.58 4.97
CA PHE A 85 -9.82 -2.49 5.12
C PHE A 85 -9.19 -1.12 5.28
N ILE A 86 -8.09 -0.99 6.02
CA ILE A 86 -7.42 0.32 6.15
C ILE A 86 -6.78 0.76 4.82
N VAL A 87 -6.24 -0.17 4.02
CA VAL A 87 -5.77 0.12 2.65
C VAL A 87 -6.94 0.58 1.78
N GLY A 88 -8.08 -0.12 1.80
CA GLY A 88 -9.26 0.28 1.05
C GLY A 88 -9.81 1.65 1.47
N ALA A 89 -9.84 1.94 2.78
CA ALA A 89 -10.27 3.23 3.30
C ALA A 89 -9.33 4.37 2.88
N ASN A 90 -8.01 4.14 2.91
CA ASN A 90 -7.02 5.10 2.43
C ASN A 90 -7.19 5.37 0.93
N ILE A 91 -7.50 4.36 0.11
CA ILE A 91 -7.80 4.54 -1.32
C ILE A 91 -9.08 5.34 -1.54
N LEU A 92 -10.13 5.12 -0.76
CA LEU A 92 -11.37 5.92 -0.88
C LEU A 92 -11.17 7.38 -0.44
N ALA A 93 -10.31 7.62 0.56
CA ALA A 93 -10.02 8.96 1.05
C ALA A 93 -8.99 9.72 0.19
N GLY A 94 -7.96 9.03 -0.30
CA GLY A 94 -6.81 9.61 -1.01
C GLY A 94 -6.77 9.41 -2.51
N GLY A 95 -7.55 8.46 -3.03
CA GLY A 95 -7.55 8.10 -4.45
C GLY A 95 -7.89 9.27 -5.37
N ALA A 96 -8.75 10.19 -4.91
CA ALA A 96 -9.13 11.38 -5.66
C ALA A 96 -8.09 12.51 -5.64
N PHE A 97 -7.11 12.47 -4.73
CA PHE A 97 -6.13 13.54 -4.51
C PHE A 97 -4.72 13.18 -4.97
N ASP A 98 -4.27 11.96 -4.68
CA ASP A 98 -2.89 11.48 -4.93
C ASP A 98 -2.83 10.03 -5.42
N GLY A 99 -3.97 9.48 -5.83
CA GLY A 99 -4.11 8.06 -6.17
C GLY A 99 -4.11 7.11 -4.96
N ALA A 100 -3.50 7.49 -3.82
CA ALA A 100 -3.31 6.70 -2.57
C ALA A 100 -2.24 5.59 -2.62
N SER A 101 -1.00 5.97 -2.97
CA SER A 101 0.16 5.06 -3.04
C SER A 101 0.71 4.67 -1.67
#